data_AF-A0A4R6R4Z8-F1
#
_entry.id   AF-A0A4R6R4Z8-F1
#
_cell.length_a   1.000
_cell.length_b   1.000
_cell.length_c   1.000
_cell.angle_alpha   90.00
_cell.angle_beta   90.00
_cell.angle_gamma   90.00
#
_symmetry.space_group_name_H-M   'P 1'
#
loop_
_entity.id
_entity.type
_entity.pdbx_description
1 polymer ?
#
loop_
_entity_poly.entity_id
_entity_poly.type
_entity_poly.pdbx_seq_one_letter_code
_entity_poly.pdbx_strand_id
1 'polypeptide(L)'
;MSAPDGDEAVNEIEGTDEAEATLTALIKAAFPHERVPDSAYRRAADTVRCAAEESAWMRVKLAHGLDSLEALADGRFTELSPEEALPLLLRIQHTTFFGFVRQTVVVSLYEDEEVWEVIGYEGPSFEKGGYLHRGFDDLDWLPDPRIEEYDGEPLVEVVSDLPRGATTKSVRGAAVPAGQSRARAGRTGRGTKGQA
;
A
#
# COMPACT_ATOMS: atom_id res chain seq x y z
N MET A 1 -16.34 45.27 -24.00
CA MET A 1 -16.00 44.62 -22.72
C MET A 1 -16.73 43.29 -22.73
N SER A 2 -16.10 42.24 -23.24
CA SER A 2 -16.66 40.88 -23.23
C SER A 2 -16.33 40.25 -21.87
N ALA A 3 -17.33 39.67 -21.24
CA ALA A 3 -17.14 38.70 -20.17
C ALA A 3 -17.36 37.31 -20.78
N PRO A 4 -16.37 36.42 -20.73
CA PRO A 4 -16.58 34.99 -20.53
C PRO A 4 -16.18 34.62 -19.09
N ASP A 5 -16.19 33.32 -18.75
CA ASP A 5 -15.50 32.72 -17.58
C ASP A 5 -16.36 32.37 -16.34
N GLY A 6 -17.69 32.34 -16.44
CA GLY A 6 -18.54 31.81 -15.36
C GLY A 6 -18.84 30.31 -15.47
N ASP A 7 -19.34 29.89 -16.63
CA ASP A 7 -19.91 28.54 -16.85
C ASP A 7 -18.84 27.45 -17.07
N GLU A 8 -17.69 27.82 -17.63
CA GLU A 8 -16.58 26.89 -17.93
C GLU A 8 -15.80 26.53 -16.66
N ALA A 9 -15.52 27.51 -15.80
CA ALA A 9 -14.84 27.28 -14.53
C ALA A 9 -15.66 26.45 -13.55
N VAL A 10 -17.00 26.61 -13.53
CA VAL A 10 -17.89 25.81 -12.68
C VAL A 10 -17.87 24.34 -13.12
N ASN A 11 -17.97 24.06 -14.42
CA ASN A 11 -17.90 22.68 -14.94
C ASN A 11 -16.53 22.03 -14.73
N GLU A 12 -15.43 22.80 -14.80
CA GLU A 12 -14.07 22.28 -14.56
C GLU A 12 -13.85 21.93 -13.06
N ILE A 13 -14.36 22.76 -12.16
CA ILE A 13 -14.34 22.50 -10.71
C ILE A 13 -15.23 21.30 -10.38
N GLU A 14 -16.47 21.28 -10.88
CA GLU A 14 -17.42 20.18 -10.66
C GLU A 14 -16.85 18.85 -11.20
N GLY A 15 -16.30 18.84 -12.41
CA GLY A 15 -15.65 17.66 -12.97
C GLY A 15 -14.42 17.20 -12.19
N THR A 16 -13.71 18.11 -11.51
CA THR A 16 -12.59 17.76 -10.64
C THR A 16 -13.07 17.16 -9.32
N ASP A 17 -14.11 17.73 -8.71
CA ASP A 17 -14.70 17.24 -7.47
C ASP A 17 -15.36 15.87 -7.66
N GLU A 18 -16.05 15.66 -8.79
CA GLU A 18 -16.64 14.38 -9.18
C GLU A 18 -15.57 13.32 -9.44
N ALA A 19 -14.50 13.67 -10.16
CA ALA A 19 -13.38 12.78 -10.38
C ALA A 19 -12.71 12.35 -9.05
N GLU A 20 -12.56 13.28 -8.09
CA GLU A 20 -12.04 12.97 -6.75
C GLU A 20 -12.98 12.03 -6.00
N ALA A 21 -14.29 12.29 -6.02
CA ALA A 21 -15.29 11.45 -5.37
C ALA A 21 -15.29 10.02 -5.95
N THR A 22 -15.23 9.89 -7.27
CA THR A 22 -15.19 8.60 -7.96
C THR A 22 -13.89 7.86 -7.71
N LEU A 23 -12.75 8.56 -7.71
CA LEU A 23 -11.47 7.96 -7.33
C LEU A 23 -11.49 7.48 -5.86
N THR A 24 -12.06 8.27 -4.95
CA THR A 24 -12.21 7.87 -3.54
C THR A 24 -13.10 6.63 -3.40
N ALA A 25 -14.24 6.58 -4.10
CA ALA A 25 -15.13 5.42 -4.12
C ALA A 25 -14.46 4.17 -4.71
N LEU A 26 -13.71 4.32 -5.81
CA LEU A 26 -12.89 3.27 -6.42
C LEU A 26 -11.92 2.68 -5.39
N ILE A 27 -11.22 3.55 -4.65
CA ILE A 27 -10.27 3.13 -3.63
C ILE A 27 -10.96 2.37 -2.50
N LYS A 28 -12.07 2.90 -1.97
CA LYS A 28 -12.85 2.24 -0.90
C LYS A 28 -13.33 0.86 -1.32
N ALA A 29 -13.82 0.72 -2.57
CA ALA A 29 -14.25 -0.56 -3.10
C ALA A 29 -13.08 -1.55 -3.27
N ALA A 30 -11.89 -1.07 -3.62
CA ALA A 30 -10.70 -1.92 -3.76
C ALA A 30 -10.04 -2.29 -2.41
N PHE A 31 -10.20 -1.46 -1.37
CA PHE A 31 -9.62 -1.63 -0.04
C PHE A 31 -10.68 -1.41 1.06
N PRO A 32 -11.65 -2.34 1.20
CA PRO A 32 -12.85 -2.13 2.02
C PRO A 32 -12.56 -2.35 3.51
N HIS A 33 -12.13 -1.31 4.22
CA HIS A 33 -11.93 -1.33 5.67
C HIS A 33 -13.07 -0.59 6.38
N GLU A 34 -13.94 -1.32 7.06
CA GLU A 34 -15.17 -0.76 7.67
C GLU A 34 -14.92 0.37 8.68
N ARG A 35 -13.80 0.30 9.39
CA ARG A 35 -13.47 1.24 10.49
C ARG A 35 -12.57 2.39 10.06
N VAL A 36 -12.04 2.37 8.83
CA VAL A 36 -11.15 3.44 8.33
C VAL A 36 -12.00 4.65 7.91
N PRO A 37 -11.65 5.87 8.36
CA PRO A 37 -12.42 7.06 8.02
C PRO A 37 -12.24 7.48 6.56
N ASP A 38 -13.27 8.10 5.99
CA ASP A 38 -13.27 8.60 4.61
C ASP A 38 -12.18 9.66 4.33
N SER A 39 -11.66 10.32 5.36
CA SER A 39 -10.52 11.24 5.28
C SER A 39 -9.25 10.55 4.77
N ALA A 40 -8.94 9.35 5.28
CA ALA A 40 -7.77 8.58 4.86
C ALA A 40 -7.88 8.18 3.37
N TYR A 41 -9.08 7.77 2.95
CA TYR A 41 -9.35 7.44 1.55
C TYR A 41 -9.22 8.64 0.61
N ARG A 42 -9.70 9.82 1.02
CA ARG A 42 -9.52 11.07 0.25
C ARG A 42 -8.04 11.48 0.15
N ARG A 43 -7.26 11.37 1.23
CA ARG A 43 -5.80 11.61 1.18
C ARG A 43 -5.08 10.64 0.25
N ALA A 44 -5.48 9.36 0.24
CA ALA A 44 -4.96 8.37 -0.70
C ALA A 44 -5.33 8.73 -2.17
N ALA A 45 -6.56 9.17 -2.42
CA ALA A 45 -7.00 9.65 -3.73
C ALA A 45 -6.20 10.88 -4.19
N ASP A 46 -5.96 11.84 -3.30
CA ASP A 46 -5.14 13.02 -3.59
C ASP A 46 -3.70 12.65 -3.93
N THR A 47 -3.14 11.65 -3.23
CA THR A 47 -1.79 11.13 -3.55
C THR A 47 -1.74 10.52 -4.95
N VAL A 48 -2.77 9.78 -5.38
CA VAL A 48 -2.88 9.24 -6.74
C VAL A 48 -2.95 10.37 -7.77
N ARG A 49 -3.77 11.39 -7.51
CA ARG A 49 -3.90 12.57 -8.37
C ARG A 49 -2.56 13.30 -8.51
N CYS A 50 -1.88 13.59 -7.40
CA CYS A 50 -0.57 14.23 -7.41
C CYS A 50 0.49 13.39 -8.14
N ALA A 51 0.53 12.07 -7.90
CA ALA A 51 1.45 11.18 -8.61
C ALA A 51 1.18 11.12 -10.12
N ALA A 52 -0.07 11.31 -10.56
CA ALA A 52 -0.39 11.37 -11.98
C ALA A 52 0.18 12.64 -12.64
N GLU A 53 0.29 13.75 -11.91
CA GLU A 53 0.82 15.03 -12.43
C GLU A 53 2.29 14.95 -12.86
N GLU A 54 3.05 13.99 -12.34
CA GLU A 54 4.45 13.77 -12.72
C GLU A 54 4.64 13.36 -14.18
N SER A 55 3.56 12.91 -14.85
CA SER A 55 3.61 12.44 -16.23
C SER A 55 2.34 12.80 -16.99
N ALA A 56 2.48 13.56 -18.08
CA ALA A 56 1.35 13.87 -18.96
C ALA A 56 0.61 12.62 -19.46
N TRP A 57 1.35 11.53 -19.72
CA TRP A 57 0.74 10.24 -20.08
C TRP A 57 -0.08 9.66 -18.93
N MET A 58 0.40 9.77 -17.69
CA MET A 58 -0.32 9.24 -16.52
C MET A 58 -1.59 10.04 -16.22
N ARG A 59 -1.54 11.38 -16.33
CA ARG A 59 -2.75 12.23 -16.23
C ARG A 59 -3.85 11.79 -17.18
N VAL A 60 -3.49 11.59 -18.46
CA VAL A 60 -4.44 11.13 -19.49
C VAL A 60 -4.97 9.73 -19.15
N LYS A 61 -4.13 8.84 -18.63
CA LYS A 61 -4.56 7.49 -18.23
C LYS A 61 -5.47 7.50 -17.00
N LEU A 62 -5.25 8.41 -16.05
CA LEU A 62 -6.10 8.58 -14.89
C LEU A 62 -7.48 9.10 -15.32
N ALA A 63 -7.53 10.21 -16.05
CA ALA A 63 -8.77 10.82 -16.52
C ALA A 63 -9.61 9.85 -17.36
N HIS A 64 -9.02 9.26 -18.41
CA HIS A 64 -9.71 8.28 -19.24
C HIS A 64 -10.15 7.04 -18.45
N GLY A 65 -9.38 6.64 -17.43
CA GLY A 65 -9.70 5.51 -16.57
C GLY A 65 -10.94 5.76 -15.71
N LEU A 66 -11.06 6.97 -15.15
CA LEU A 66 -12.24 7.42 -14.40
C LEU A 66 -13.46 7.52 -15.32
N ASP A 67 -13.34 8.15 -16.49
CA ASP A 67 -14.44 8.23 -17.47
C ASP A 67 -14.92 6.83 -17.90
N SER A 68 -13.98 5.90 -18.12
CA SER A 68 -14.30 4.52 -18.49
C SER A 68 -14.99 3.78 -17.34
N LEU A 69 -14.63 4.08 -16.09
CA LEU A 69 -15.24 3.48 -14.91
C LEU A 69 -16.69 3.94 -14.75
N GLU A 70 -16.94 5.25 -14.91
CA GLU A 70 -18.30 5.81 -14.89
C GLU A 70 -19.18 5.21 -16.00
N ALA A 71 -18.64 5.10 -17.21
CA ALA A 71 -19.35 4.46 -18.32
C ALA A 71 -19.64 2.98 -18.05
N LEU A 72 -18.75 2.26 -17.37
CA LEU A 72 -18.97 0.87 -16.96
C LEU A 72 -20.02 0.73 -15.84
N ALA A 73 -20.18 1.77 -15.01
CA ALA A 73 -21.18 1.85 -13.96
C ALA A 73 -22.59 2.19 -14.50
N ASP A 74 -22.72 2.56 -15.78
CA ASP A 74 -23.97 3.03 -16.40
C ASP A 74 -24.61 4.20 -15.62
N GLY A 75 -23.78 5.07 -15.05
CA GLY A 75 -24.19 6.10 -14.11
C GLY A 75 -23.01 6.58 -13.27
N ARG A 76 -23.27 6.88 -11.99
CA ARG A 76 -22.23 7.30 -11.03
C ARG A 76 -21.69 6.09 -10.28
N PHE A 77 -20.39 5.82 -10.39
CA PHE A 77 -19.73 4.75 -9.64
C PHE A 77 -19.89 4.92 -8.11
N THR A 78 -19.98 6.18 -7.65
CA THR A 78 -20.20 6.52 -6.23
C THR A 78 -21.54 6.05 -5.66
N GLU A 79 -22.51 5.71 -6.52
CA GLU A 79 -23.84 5.23 -6.11
C GLU A 79 -23.93 3.69 -6.03
N LEU A 80 -22.88 2.98 -6.45
CA LEU A 80 -22.86 1.52 -6.44
C LEU A 80 -22.65 0.97 -5.02
N SER A 81 -23.35 -0.12 -4.71
CA SER A 81 -23.03 -0.95 -3.53
C SER A 81 -21.67 -1.67 -3.71
N PRO A 82 -21.02 -2.10 -2.63
CA PRO A 82 -19.78 -2.89 -2.71
C PRO A 82 -19.91 -4.13 -3.61
N GLU A 83 -21.07 -4.79 -3.58
CA GLU A 83 -21.38 -5.98 -4.38
C GLU A 83 -21.48 -5.66 -5.88
N GLU A 84 -21.97 -4.47 -6.24
CA GLU A 84 -22.06 -3.98 -7.62
C GLU A 84 -20.72 -3.45 -8.13
N ALA A 85 -19.93 -2.82 -7.26
CA ALA A 85 -18.61 -2.28 -7.61
C ALA A 85 -17.58 -3.38 -7.91
N LEU A 86 -17.55 -4.46 -7.12
CA LEU A 86 -16.58 -5.55 -7.25
C LEU A 86 -16.45 -6.13 -8.68
N PRO A 87 -17.53 -6.53 -9.37
CA PRO A 87 -17.40 -7.05 -10.74
C PRO A 87 -16.85 -6.03 -11.73
N LEU A 88 -17.08 -4.72 -11.52
CA LEU A 88 -16.47 -3.67 -12.36
C LEU A 88 -14.97 -3.56 -12.08
N LEU A 89 -14.55 -3.61 -10.82
CA LEU A 89 -13.13 -3.62 -10.44
C LEU A 89 -12.40 -4.81 -11.06
N LEU A 90 -13.00 -6.00 -11.00
CA LEU A 90 -12.43 -7.22 -11.60
C LEU A 90 -12.28 -7.10 -13.11
N ARG A 91 -13.17 -6.38 -13.81
CA ARG A 91 -13.04 -6.11 -15.26
C ARG A 91 -11.87 -5.18 -15.56
N ILE A 92 -11.63 -4.17 -14.73
CA ILE A 92 -10.56 -3.18 -14.96
C ILE A 92 -9.22 -3.56 -14.32
N GLN A 93 -9.13 -4.65 -13.56
CA GLN A 93 -7.95 -4.98 -12.73
C GLN A 93 -6.63 -5.11 -13.50
N HIS A 94 -6.69 -5.44 -14.79
CA HIS A 94 -5.53 -5.60 -15.66
C HIS A 94 -5.16 -4.33 -16.44
N THR A 95 -5.92 -3.25 -16.26
CA THR A 95 -5.66 -1.97 -16.91
C THR A 95 -4.49 -1.25 -16.26
N THR A 96 -3.76 -0.46 -17.05
CA THR A 96 -2.72 0.43 -16.54
C THR A 96 -3.26 1.43 -15.51
N PHE A 97 -4.48 1.93 -15.73
CA PHE A 97 -5.18 2.81 -14.81
C PHE A 97 -5.33 2.19 -13.42
N PHE A 98 -5.96 1.01 -13.34
CA PHE A 98 -6.17 0.36 -12.05
C PHE A 98 -4.85 -0.08 -11.39
N GLY A 99 -3.89 -0.55 -12.19
CA GLY A 99 -2.56 -0.90 -11.69
C GLY A 99 -1.84 0.29 -11.05
N PHE A 100 -1.91 1.47 -11.67
CA PHE A 100 -1.35 2.71 -11.14
C PHE A 100 -2.03 3.13 -9.83
N VAL A 101 -3.37 3.20 -9.80
CA VAL A 101 -4.13 3.53 -8.58
C VAL A 101 -3.76 2.57 -7.46
N ARG A 102 -3.82 1.25 -7.70
CA ARG A 102 -3.53 0.22 -6.69
C ARG A 102 -2.11 0.32 -6.14
N GLN A 103 -1.11 0.53 -7.00
CA GLN A 103 0.29 0.63 -6.59
C GLN A 103 0.53 1.85 -5.67
N THR A 104 -0.10 2.98 -5.98
CA THR A 104 0.05 4.19 -5.17
C THR A 104 -0.69 4.05 -3.84
N VAL A 105 -1.93 3.57 -3.89
CA VAL A 105 -2.83 3.47 -2.73
C VAL A 105 -2.36 2.46 -1.70
N VAL A 106 -1.81 1.31 -2.12
CA VAL A 106 -1.30 0.30 -1.17
C VAL A 106 -0.16 0.85 -0.31
N VAL A 107 0.52 1.90 -0.75
CA VAL A 107 1.51 2.60 0.07
C VAL A 107 0.83 3.71 0.85
N SER A 108 0.17 4.65 0.17
CA SER A 108 -0.35 5.86 0.81
C SER A 108 -1.43 5.58 1.86
N LEU A 109 -2.31 4.61 1.64
CA LEU A 109 -3.36 4.26 2.60
C LEU A 109 -2.79 3.63 3.87
N TYR A 110 -1.78 2.76 3.76
CA TYR A 110 -1.20 2.08 4.92
C TYR A 110 -0.03 2.83 5.56
N GLU A 111 0.38 3.96 5.00
CA GLU A 111 1.26 4.95 5.62
C GLU A 111 0.48 6.01 6.42
N ASP A 112 -0.85 6.03 6.29
CA ASP A 112 -1.72 6.99 6.95
C ASP A 112 -1.89 6.70 8.45
N GLU A 113 -1.60 7.70 9.30
CA GLU A 113 -1.66 7.55 10.76
C GLU A 113 -3.09 7.27 11.27
N GLU A 114 -4.14 7.80 10.64
CA GLU A 114 -5.53 7.48 11.04
C GLU A 114 -5.87 6.01 10.70
N VAL A 115 -5.26 5.45 9.66
CA VAL A 115 -5.40 4.03 9.33
C VAL A 115 -4.68 3.16 10.37
N TRP A 116 -3.52 3.59 10.86
CA TRP A 116 -2.75 2.87 11.87
C TRP A 116 -3.54 2.67 13.16
N GLU A 117 -4.23 3.70 13.63
CA GLU A 117 -5.09 3.64 14.83
C GLU A 117 -6.20 2.59 14.70
N VAL A 118 -6.71 2.40 13.48
CA VAL A 118 -7.80 1.46 13.20
C VAL A 118 -7.30 0.02 13.09
N ILE A 119 -6.15 -0.19 12.47
CA ILE A 119 -5.59 -1.53 12.21
C ILE A 119 -4.68 -2.04 13.33
N GLY A 120 -4.41 -1.21 14.35
CA GLY A 120 -3.54 -1.56 15.48
C GLY A 120 -2.06 -1.49 15.16
N TYR A 121 -1.65 -0.66 14.18
CA TYR A 121 -0.24 -0.44 13.92
C TYR A 121 0.29 0.70 14.79
N GLU A 122 1.37 0.44 15.52
CA GLU A 122 1.96 1.37 16.47
C GLU A 122 2.83 2.47 15.81
N GLY A 123 2.89 2.53 14.49
CA GLY A 123 3.79 3.43 13.77
C GLY A 123 5.27 3.03 13.92
N PRO A 124 6.22 3.85 13.44
CA PRO A 124 7.63 3.46 13.34
C PRO A 124 8.29 3.13 14.68
N SER A 125 9.05 2.03 14.72
CA SER A 125 9.69 1.53 15.95
C SER A 125 11.00 2.24 16.31
N PHE A 126 11.80 2.63 15.32
CA PHE A 126 13.16 3.13 15.52
C PHE A 126 13.20 4.41 16.36
N GLU A 127 12.38 5.39 16.01
CA GLU A 127 12.32 6.69 16.69
C GLU A 127 11.63 6.60 18.05
N LYS A 128 10.80 5.57 18.26
CA LYS A 128 9.98 5.38 19.47
C LYS A 128 10.58 4.38 20.47
N GLY A 129 11.83 3.95 20.26
CA GLY A 129 12.53 3.05 21.20
C GLY A 129 12.09 1.58 21.13
N GLY A 130 11.45 1.15 20.04
CA GLY A 130 10.92 -0.20 19.87
C GLY A 130 9.47 -0.39 20.30
N TYR A 131 8.99 -1.64 20.26
CA TYR A 131 7.61 -2.01 20.63
C TYR A 131 7.47 -2.67 22.00
N LEU A 132 8.58 -2.89 22.73
CA LEU A 132 8.57 -3.66 24.00
C LEU A 132 7.56 -3.13 25.03
N HIS A 133 7.26 -1.82 25.01
CA HIS A 133 6.27 -1.18 25.87
C HIS A 133 5.21 -0.41 25.05
N ARG A 134 5.00 -0.83 23.80
CA ARG A 134 4.14 -0.16 22.82
C ARG A 134 3.55 -1.18 21.85
N GLY A 135 2.58 -1.95 22.32
CA GLY A 135 1.76 -2.82 21.47
C GLY A 135 2.41 -4.10 20.96
N PHE A 136 3.59 -4.50 21.47
CA PHE A 136 4.17 -5.79 21.10
C PHE A 136 3.30 -6.97 21.55
N ASP A 137 2.66 -6.85 22.71
CA ASP A 137 1.86 -7.87 23.39
C ASP A 137 0.36 -7.53 23.47
N ASP A 138 -0.11 -6.51 22.74
CA ASP A 138 -1.54 -6.11 22.66
C ASP A 138 -2.33 -7.08 21.73
N LEU A 139 -2.25 -8.38 22.00
CA LEU A 139 -2.89 -9.43 21.21
C LEU A 139 -4.24 -9.83 21.83
N ASP A 140 -5.31 -9.17 21.43
CA ASP A 140 -6.68 -9.46 21.92
C ASP A 140 -7.22 -10.86 21.56
N TRP A 141 -6.55 -11.55 20.63
CA TRP A 141 -6.99 -12.85 20.09
C TRP A 141 -6.26 -14.04 20.72
N LEU A 142 -5.19 -13.81 21.47
CA LEU A 142 -4.44 -14.85 22.14
C LEU A 142 -4.82 -14.86 23.63
N PRO A 143 -4.98 -16.04 24.28
CA PRO A 143 -5.07 -16.07 25.73
C PRO A 143 -3.78 -15.54 26.35
N ASP A 144 -3.88 -15.10 27.61
CA ASP A 144 -2.73 -14.62 28.37
C ASP A 144 -1.56 -15.60 28.25
N PRO A 145 -0.36 -15.10 27.89
CA PRO A 145 0.78 -15.97 27.68
C PRO A 145 1.09 -16.72 28.97
N ARG A 146 1.25 -18.05 28.86
CA ARG A 146 1.67 -18.86 30.00
C ARG A 146 3.08 -18.45 30.39
N ILE A 147 3.26 -18.14 31.68
CA ILE A 147 4.56 -17.86 32.29
C ILE A 147 5.21 -19.12 32.88
N GLU A 148 4.47 -20.22 32.94
CA GLU A 148 4.93 -21.52 33.42
C GLU A 148 5.24 -22.44 32.24
N GLU A 149 6.20 -23.34 32.44
CA GLU A 149 6.54 -24.36 31.46
C GLU A 149 5.34 -25.33 31.30
N TYR A 150 5.14 -25.80 30.07
CA TYR A 150 4.00 -26.65 29.77
C TYR A 150 4.13 -28.02 30.45
N ASP A 151 3.18 -28.35 31.33
CA ASP A 151 3.13 -29.56 32.16
C ASP A 151 2.15 -30.64 31.64
N GLY A 152 1.57 -30.42 30.45
CA GLY A 152 0.61 -31.32 29.81
C GLY A 152 1.23 -32.40 28.93
N GLU A 153 0.39 -33.05 28.13
CA GLU A 153 0.80 -34.14 27.22
C GLU A 153 1.91 -33.70 26.26
N PRO A 154 3.00 -34.47 26.10
CA PRO A 154 4.14 -34.08 25.28
C PRO A 154 3.71 -33.49 23.94
N LEU A 155 4.14 -32.25 23.67
CA LEU A 155 3.82 -31.58 22.40
C LEU A 155 4.31 -32.47 21.26
N VAL A 156 3.42 -32.78 20.32
CA VAL A 156 3.75 -33.57 19.14
C VAL A 156 4.83 -32.82 18.37
N GLU A 157 6.02 -33.40 18.29
CA GLU A 157 7.12 -32.85 17.51
C GLU A 157 6.72 -32.95 16.02
N VAL A 158 6.21 -31.86 15.44
CA VAL A 158 5.74 -31.79 14.03
C VAL A 158 6.87 -32.09 13.04
N VAL A 159 8.12 -32.11 13.52
CA VAL A 159 9.32 -32.34 12.72
C VAL A 159 10.11 -33.53 13.28
N SER A 160 9.46 -34.69 13.42
CA SER A 160 10.08 -35.93 13.87
C SER A 160 11.11 -36.52 12.89
N ASP A 161 11.04 -36.11 11.61
CA ASP A 161 11.74 -36.78 10.51
C ASP A 161 13.00 -36.03 10.02
N LEU A 162 13.42 -34.96 10.72
CA LEU A 162 14.71 -34.34 10.43
C LEU A 162 15.84 -35.26 10.91
N PRO A 163 16.85 -35.57 10.08
CA PRO A 163 17.97 -36.39 10.49
C PRO A 163 18.70 -35.74 11.67
N ARG A 164 18.68 -36.42 12.82
CA ARG A 164 19.44 -36.05 14.03
C ARG A 164 20.94 -36.09 13.74
N GLY A 165 21.47 -35.01 13.16
CA GLY A 165 22.87 -34.94 12.77
C GLY A 165 23.35 -33.61 12.21
N ALA A 166 22.46 -32.66 11.88
CA ALA A 166 22.89 -31.33 11.48
C ALA A 166 23.07 -30.42 12.71
N THR A 167 24.12 -30.64 13.48
CA THR A 167 24.59 -29.62 14.43
C THR A 167 25.17 -28.46 13.61
N THR A 168 24.35 -27.52 13.16
CA THR A 168 24.87 -26.22 12.75
C THR A 168 25.21 -25.49 14.04
N LYS A 169 26.51 -25.34 14.30
CA LYS A 169 27.01 -24.50 15.38
C LYS A 169 26.42 -23.10 15.13
N SER A 170 25.44 -22.70 15.93
CA SER A 170 24.90 -21.34 15.88
C SER A 170 26.03 -20.39 16.24
N VAL A 171 26.51 -19.64 15.25
CA VAL A 171 27.40 -18.48 15.45
C VAL A 171 26.54 -17.21 15.44
N ARG A 172 25.40 -17.21 16.16
CA ARG A 172 24.72 -15.94 16.47
C ARG A 172 25.41 -15.34 17.69
N GLY A 173 26.30 -14.40 17.41
CA GLY A 173 27.08 -13.67 18.42
C GLY A 173 28.34 -12.98 17.90
N ALA A 174 28.75 -13.21 16.64
CA ALA A 174 29.84 -12.44 16.06
C ALA A 174 29.31 -11.08 15.55
N ALA A 175 29.67 -10.01 16.26
CA ALA A 175 29.48 -8.64 15.79
C ALA A 175 30.10 -8.49 14.38
N VAL A 176 29.37 -7.83 13.47
CA VAL A 176 29.89 -7.45 12.15
C VAL A 176 31.08 -6.50 12.39
N PRO A 177 32.30 -6.83 11.95
CA PRO A 177 33.43 -5.90 12.09
C PRO A 177 33.16 -4.66 11.25
N ALA A 178 33.21 -3.49 11.89
CA ALA A 178 33.10 -2.19 11.23
C ALA A 178 34.21 -2.06 10.17
N GLY A 179 33.83 -1.97 8.89
CA GLY A 179 34.82 -1.76 7.82
C GLY A 179 34.42 -2.17 6.40
N GLN A 180 33.25 -2.74 6.15
CA GLN A 180 32.86 -3.16 4.79
C GLN A 180 31.61 -2.47 4.26
N SER A 181 31.52 -1.14 4.42
CA SER A 181 30.68 -0.31 3.56
C SER A 181 31.50 0.06 2.31
N ARG A 182 31.41 -0.74 1.25
CA ARG A 182 31.81 -0.27 -0.09
C ARG A 182 30.60 0.26 -0.83
N ALA A 183 30.51 1.59 -0.84
CA ALA A 183 29.59 2.37 -1.65
C ALA A 183 29.58 1.90 -3.10
N ARG A 184 28.38 1.75 -3.66
CA ARG A 184 28.14 1.44 -5.07
C ARG A 184 28.37 2.71 -5.89
N ALA A 185 29.58 2.88 -6.42
CA ALA A 185 29.92 3.99 -7.31
C ALA A 185 30.23 3.50 -8.73
N GLY A 186 29.53 4.06 -9.71
CA GLY A 186 30.07 4.39 -11.04
C GLY A 186 30.21 3.27 -12.06
N ARG A 187 29.29 3.23 -13.03
CA ARG A 187 29.43 2.52 -14.32
C ARG A 187 30.05 3.46 -15.37
N THR A 188 31.34 3.30 -15.68
CA THR A 188 32.04 3.79 -16.89
C THR A 188 33.30 2.94 -17.08
N GLY A 189 33.84 2.58 -18.24
CA GLY A 189 33.45 2.69 -19.63
C GLY A 189 34.24 1.61 -20.41
N ARG A 190 33.75 1.27 -21.60
CA ARG A 190 34.26 0.24 -22.51
C ARG A 190 35.57 0.69 -23.17
N GLY A 191 36.60 -0.14 -23.17
CA GLY A 191 37.85 0.12 -23.90
C GLY A 191 38.72 -1.12 -24.07
N THR A 192 38.46 -1.91 -25.11
CA THR A 192 39.33 -3.00 -25.55
C THR A 192 40.34 -2.48 -26.59
N LYS A 193 41.61 -2.37 -26.19
CA LYS A 193 42.80 -2.58 -27.04
C LYS A 193 43.32 -3.99 -26.70
N GLY A 194 43.84 -4.84 -27.59
CA GLY A 194 44.14 -4.83 -29.01
C GLY A 194 44.91 -6.12 -29.35
N GLN A 195 45.43 -6.20 -30.58
CA GLN A 195 46.39 -7.18 -31.13
C GLN A 195 45.77 -8.54 -31.55
N ALA A 196 46.01 -9.08 -32.75
CA ALA A 196 47.06 -8.85 -33.74
C ALA A 196 46.50 -8.68 -35.17
#